data_AF-A0A2V6CNL7-F1
#
_entry.id   AF-A0A2V6CNL7-F1
#
_cell.length_a   1.000
_cell.length_b   1.000
_cell.length_c   1.000
_cell.angle_alpha   90.00
_cell.angle_beta   90.00
_cell.angle_gamma   90.00
#
_symmetry.space_group_name_H-M   'P 1'
#
loop_
_entity.id
_entity.type
_entity.pdbx_description
1 polymer ?
#
loop_
_entity_poly.entity_id
_entity_poly.type
_entity_poly.pdbx_seq_one_letter_code
_entity_poly.pdbx_strand_id
1 'polypeptide(L)'
;LKVISRTSTQKYKSAPENLREIAKQLGVSNILEGSVQKVADQVRVSVQLINATNDAHLWAEIYDRKLTDIFKVESDIAKTIADTLRAKLTGSEEHAISLKPTADPAAYQLYLKGRFFWGRRSGDNIPKAIGYFKEAIAISSCPLTRLPTREMLTQKPKRLRSKLWKLMIRWLRPTTPSLRFCFSIWILQGLSKSSSARSL
;
A
#
# COMPACT_ATOMS: atom_id res chain seq x y z
N LEU A 1 12.27 -16.10 0.24
CA LEU A 1 11.06 -16.37 -0.58
C LEU A 1 11.06 -15.41 -1.76
N LYS A 2 10.71 -15.88 -2.97
CA LYS A 2 10.57 -15.04 -4.16
C LYS A 2 9.09 -14.62 -4.29
N VAL A 3 8.81 -13.32 -4.37
CA VAL A 3 7.46 -12.79 -4.56
C VAL A 3 7.37 -12.17 -5.96
N ILE A 4 6.34 -12.54 -6.72
CA ILE A 4 6.10 -12.02 -8.06
C ILE A 4 5.30 -10.71 -7.95
N SER A 5 5.67 -9.73 -8.77
CA SER A 5 5.02 -8.42 -8.76
C SER A 5 3.56 -8.51 -9.21
N ARG A 6 2.71 -7.68 -8.62
CA ARG A 6 1.28 -7.57 -8.99
C ARG A 6 1.08 -7.24 -10.48
N THR A 7 1.97 -6.46 -11.09
CA THR A 7 1.88 -6.11 -12.51
C THR A 7 2.07 -7.32 -13.41
N SER A 8 2.95 -8.26 -13.04
CA SER A 8 3.17 -9.48 -13.80
C SER A 8 2.00 -10.46 -13.67
N THR A 9 1.31 -10.46 -12.53
CA THR A 9 0.13 -11.31 -12.31
C THR A 9 -1.19 -10.70 -12.82
N GLN A 10 -1.24 -9.38 -13.05
CA GLN A 10 -2.45 -8.64 -13.44
C GLN A 10 -3.11 -9.12 -14.74
N LYS A 11 -2.35 -9.78 -15.63
CA LYS A 11 -2.83 -10.31 -16.91
C LYS A 11 -3.66 -11.60 -16.77
N TYR A 12 -3.56 -12.30 -15.64
CA TYR A 12 -4.32 -13.52 -15.40
C TYR A 12 -5.69 -13.21 -14.80
N LYS A 13 -6.66 -14.09 -15.05
CA LYS A 13 -8.00 -14.02 -14.44
C LYS A 13 -7.88 -14.20 -12.92
N SER A 14 -8.85 -13.68 -12.17
CA SER A 14 -8.88 -13.76 -10.70
C SER A 14 -9.09 -15.19 -10.16
N ALA A 15 -9.69 -16.07 -10.96
CA ALA A 15 -9.84 -17.50 -10.67
C ALA A 15 -9.55 -18.27 -11.98
N PRO A 16 -8.27 -18.51 -12.30
CA PRO A 16 -7.88 -19.19 -13.52
C PRO A 16 -8.04 -20.71 -13.38
N GLU A 17 -8.51 -21.37 -14.43
CA GLU A 17 -8.71 -22.83 -14.44
C GLU A 17 -7.39 -23.63 -14.46
N ASN A 18 -6.26 -23.00 -14.81
CA ASN A 18 -4.98 -23.68 -14.99
C ASN A 18 -3.85 -23.06 -14.15
N LEU A 19 -3.94 -23.24 -12.83
CA LEU A 19 -2.96 -22.71 -11.87
C LEU A 19 -1.55 -23.25 -12.09
N ARG A 20 -1.42 -24.52 -12.44
CA ARG A 20 -0.14 -25.18 -12.70
C ARG A 20 0.62 -24.53 -13.84
N GLU A 21 -0.05 -24.19 -14.94
CA GLU A 21 0.59 -23.52 -16.06
C GLU A 21 1.04 -22.10 -15.70
N ILE A 22 0.20 -21.35 -14.99
CA ILE A 22 0.52 -20.00 -14.52
C ILE A 22 1.74 -20.03 -13.58
N ALA A 23 1.78 -20.98 -12.66
CA ALA A 23 2.91 -21.17 -11.75
C ALA A 23 4.21 -21.47 -12.48
N LYS A 24 4.17 -22.31 -13.53
CA LYS A 24 5.33 -22.57 -14.40
C LYS A 24 5.79 -21.31 -15.13
N GLN A 25 4.86 -20.56 -15.73
CA GLN A 25 5.19 -19.31 -16.46
C GLN A 25 5.82 -18.25 -15.53
N LEU A 26 5.38 -18.19 -14.27
CA LEU A 26 5.89 -17.24 -13.28
C LEU A 26 7.11 -17.75 -12.51
N GLY A 27 7.42 -19.04 -12.61
CA GLY A 27 8.47 -19.71 -11.85
C GLY A 27 8.23 -19.63 -10.34
N VAL A 28 7.03 -20.01 -9.90
CA VAL A 28 6.61 -20.07 -8.49
C VAL A 28 6.07 -21.45 -8.13
N SER A 29 6.18 -21.84 -6.86
CA SER A 29 5.65 -23.10 -6.35
C SER A 29 4.30 -22.95 -5.67
N ASN A 30 3.99 -21.77 -5.14
CA ASN A 30 2.76 -21.49 -4.42
C ASN A 30 2.05 -20.28 -5.02
N ILE A 31 0.71 -20.32 -5.02
CA ILE A 31 -0.16 -19.23 -5.46
C ILE A 31 -1.06 -18.85 -4.29
N LEU A 32 -1.17 -17.55 -4.03
CA LEU A 32 -2.14 -16.99 -3.10
C LEU A 32 -3.29 -16.40 -3.89
N GLU A 33 -4.50 -16.87 -3.62
CA GLU A 33 -5.73 -16.35 -4.19
C GLU A 33 -6.60 -15.76 -3.10
N GLY A 34 -7.43 -14.79 -3.48
CA GLY A 34 -8.42 -14.28 -2.57
C GLY A 34 -9.47 -13.43 -3.25
N SER A 35 -10.61 -13.32 -2.58
CA SER A 35 -11.72 -12.46 -2.98
C SER A 35 -12.17 -11.61 -1.80
N VAL A 36 -12.67 -10.42 -2.12
CA VAL A 36 -13.21 -9.48 -1.14
C VAL A 36 -14.60 -9.09 -1.60
N GLN A 37 -15.58 -9.31 -0.74
CA GLN A 37 -16.96 -8.88 -0.92
C GLN A 37 -17.29 -7.88 0.18
N LYS A 38 -17.92 -6.77 -0.17
CA LYS A 38 -18.34 -5.74 0.78
C LYS A 38 -19.84 -5.49 0.63
N VAL A 39 -20.55 -5.54 1.75
CA VAL A 39 -21.97 -5.17 1.85
C VAL A 39 -22.11 -4.22 3.03
N ALA A 40 -22.54 -2.98 2.76
CA ALA A 40 -22.60 -1.91 3.76
C ALA A 40 -21.27 -1.74 4.53
N ASP A 41 -21.29 -2.00 5.83
CA ASP A 41 -20.15 -1.94 6.76
C ASP A 41 -19.47 -3.30 6.99
N GLN A 42 -19.97 -4.37 6.38
CA GLN A 42 -19.40 -5.72 6.48
C GLN A 42 -18.54 -6.08 5.27
N VAL A 43 -17.47 -6.81 5.53
CA VAL A 43 -16.53 -7.32 4.53
C VAL A 43 -16.33 -8.81 4.77
N ARG A 44 -16.54 -9.60 3.72
CA ARG A 44 -16.16 -11.00 3.63
C ARG A 44 -14.88 -11.11 2.80
N VAL A 45 -13.82 -11.62 3.41
CA VAL A 45 -12.55 -11.90 2.74
C VAL A 45 -12.36 -13.41 2.70
N SER A 46 -12.25 -13.99 1.51
CA SER A 46 -11.86 -15.40 1.34
C SER A 46 -10.43 -15.43 0.83
N VAL A 47 -9.55 -16.19 1.46
CA VAL A 47 -8.16 -16.33 1.04
C VAL A 47 -7.76 -17.79 1.04
N GLN A 48 -6.98 -18.20 0.05
CA GLN A 48 -6.43 -19.54 -0.05
C GLN A 48 -4.99 -19.51 -0.56
N LEU A 49 -4.16 -20.34 0.05
CA LEU A 49 -2.78 -20.60 -0.34
C LEU A 49 -2.73 -22.00 -0.94
N ILE A 50 -2.32 -22.07 -2.21
CA ILE A 50 -2.32 -23.29 -3.00
C ILE A 50 -0.89 -23.63 -3.40
N ASN A 51 -0.52 -24.89 -3.26
CA ASN A 51 0.67 -25.45 -3.89
C ASN A 51 0.34 -25.76 -5.36
N ALA A 52 0.91 -24.98 -6.27
CA ALA A 52 0.57 -25.07 -7.70
C ALA A 52 1.25 -26.25 -8.42
N THR A 53 2.11 -27.01 -7.74
CA THR A 53 2.73 -28.22 -8.33
C THR A 53 1.77 -29.40 -8.36
N ASN A 54 0.90 -29.51 -7.35
CA ASN A 54 -0.04 -30.62 -7.16
C ASN A 54 -1.47 -30.15 -6.87
N ASP A 55 -1.74 -28.85 -7.02
CA ASP A 55 -3.04 -28.20 -6.78
C ASP A 55 -3.61 -28.42 -5.37
N ALA A 56 -2.74 -28.68 -4.39
CA ALA A 56 -3.14 -28.87 -3.00
C ALA A 56 -3.37 -27.54 -2.28
N HIS A 57 -4.50 -27.41 -1.59
CA HIS A 57 -4.74 -26.29 -0.69
C HIS A 57 -3.89 -26.47 0.58
N LEU A 58 -2.92 -25.57 0.78
CA LEU A 58 -2.09 -25.54 1.98
C LEU A 58 -2.84 -24.89 3.15
N TRP A 59 -3.65 -23.87 2.84
CA TRP A 59 -4.46 -23.14 3.81
C TRP A 59 -5.60 -22.44 3.08
N ALA A 60 -6.77 -22.35 3.70
CA ALA A 60 -7.89 -21.55 3.24
C ALA A 60 -8.70 -21.06 4.43
N GLU A 61 -9.12 -19.81 4.41
CA GLU A 61 -9.91 -19.21 5.49
C GLU A 61 -10.85 -18.14 4.95
N ILE A 62 -11.98 -17.96 5.65
CA ILE A 62 -12.98 -16.94 5.37
C ILE A 62 -13.09 -16.04 6.60
N TYR A 63 -12.94 -14.73 6.38
CA TYR A 63 -13.06 -13.71 7.40
C TYR A 63 -14.30 -12.86 7.15
N ASP A 64 -15.25 -12.90 8.07
CA ASP A 64 -16.42 -12.02 8.10
C ASP A 64 -16.25 -10.98 9.19
N ARG A 65 -15.97 -9.74 8.81
CA ARG A 65 -15.63 -8.65 9.75
C ARG A 65 -16.22 -7.30 9.32
N LYS A 66 -16.27 -6.37 10.26
CA LYS A 66 -16.58 -4.97 9.96
C LYS A 66 -15.42 -4.31 9.24
N LEU A 67 -15.71 -3.32 8.40
CA LEU A 67 -14.71 -2.56 7.65
C LEU A 67 -13.66 -1.89 8.56
N THR A 68 -14.04 -1.52 9.79
CA THR A 68 -13.12 -0.94 10.78
C THR A 68 -12.04 -1.92 11.25
N ASP A 69 -12.31 -3.22 11.15
CA ASP A 69 -11.40 -4.28 11.59
C ASP A 69 -10.57 -4.87 10.43
N ILE A 70 -10.72 -4.34 9.21
CA ILE A 70 -10.08 -4.90 8.02
C ILE A 70 -8.55 -4.97 8.13
N PHE A 71 -7.93 -4.01 8.80
CA PHE A 71 -6.47 -4.01 9.00
C PHE A 71 -6.01 -5.16 9.89
N LYS A 72 -6.83 -5.56 10.87
CA LYS A 72 -6.53 -6.73 11.69
C LYS A 72 -6.59 -7.99 10.84
N VAL A 73 -7.59 -8.10 9.96
CA VAL A 73 -7.71 -9.20 9.00
C VAL A 73 -6.48 -9.27 8.10
N GLU A 74 -6.00 -8.14 7.57
CA GLU A 74 -4.78 -8.10 6.76
C GLU A 74 -3.54 -8.58 7.52
N SER A 75 -3.36 -8.12 8.78
CA SER A 75 -2.27 -8.57 9.64
C SER A 75 -2.34 -10.06 9.96
N ASP A 76 -3.53 -10.56 10.27
CA ASP A 76 -3.77 -11.97 10.61
C ASP A 76 -3.47 -12.85 9.39
N ILE A 77 -4.00 -12.51 8.21
CA ILE A 77 -3.69 -13.20 6.94
C ILE A 77 -2.19 -13.23 6.67
N ALA A 78 -1.49 -12.10 6.82
CA ALA A 78 -0.05 -12.02 6.56
C ALA A 78 0.77 -12.93 7.49
N LYS A 79 0.41 -12.99 8.78
CA LYS A 79 1.04 -13.88 9.76
C LYS A 79 0.76 -15.34 9.43
N THR A 80 -0.51 -15.70 9.20
CA THR A 80 -0.89 -17.07 8.87
C THR A 80 -0.19 -17.59 7.62
N ILE A 81 -0.04 -16.75 6.59
CA ILE A 81 0.71 -17.11 5.38
C ILE A 81 2.20 -17.31 5.70
N ALA A 82 2.81 -16.42 6.48
CA ALA A 82 4.20 -16.55 6.88
C ALA A 82 4.44 -17.86 7.65
N ASP A 83 3.56 -18.16 8.61
CA ASP A 83 3.63 -19.39 9.42
C ASP A 83 3.42 -20.64 8.55
N THR A 84 2.42 -20.63 7.67
CA THR A 84 2.12 -21.75 6.75
C THR A 84 3.29 -22.03 5.81
N LEU A 85 3.94 -20.97 5.30
CA LEU A 85 5.13 -21.08 4.44
C LEU A 85 6.43 -21.30 5.24
N ARG A 86 6.36 -21.37 6.57
CA ARG A 86 7.51 -21.44 7.49
C ARG A 86 8.55 -20.35 7.21
N ALA A 87 8.06 -19.16 6.83
CA ALA A 87 8.88 -17.99 6.60
C ALA A 87 9.36 -17.43 7.94
N LYS A 88 10.68 -17.25 8.09
CA LYS A 88 11.23 -16.55 9.25
C LYS A 88 11.03 -15.05 9.06
N LEU A 89 10.17 -14.46 9.88
CA LEU A 89 10.02 -13.02 9.97
C LEU A 89 11.07 -12.45 10.92
N THR A 90 11.63 -11.31 10.56
CA THR A 90 12.44 -10.49 11.47
C THR A 90 11.52 -9.70 12.40
N GLY A 91 12.00 -9.30 13.59
CA GLY A 91 11.19 -8.48 14.51
C GLY A 91 10.71 -7.15 13.89
N SER A 92 11.47 -6.60 12.94
CA SER A 92 11.05 -5.41 12.18
C SER A 92 9.88 -5.71 11.24
N GLU A 93 9.84 -6.89 10.62
CA GLU A 93 8.74 -7.31 9.74
C GLU A 93 7.49 -7.65 10.56
N GLU A 94 7.63 -8.35 11.69
CA GLU A 94 6.52 -8.60 12.62
C GLU A 94 5.90 -7.29 13.11
N HIS A 95 6.74 -6.32 13.48
CA HIS A 95 6.28 -5.01 13.89
C HIS A 95 5.56 -4.30 12.74
N ALA A 96 6.11 -4.32 11.53
CA ALA A 96 5.48 -3.71 10.36
C ALA A 96 4.10 -4.34 10.05
N ILE A 97 3.96 -5.66 10.16
CA ILE A 97 2.68 -6.37 9.99
C ILE A 97 1.67 -5.96 11.05
N SER A 98 2.11 -5.66 12.28
CA SER A 98 1.22 -5.27 13.38
C SER A 98 0.70 -3.82 13.31
N LEU A 99 1.31 -2.97 12.48
CA LEU A 99 0.95 -1.56 12.39
C LEU A 99 -0.35 -1.39 11.60
N LYS A 100 -1.30 -0.66 12.19
CA LYS A 100 -2.50 -0.21 11.48
C LYS A 100 -2.13 0.89 10.48
N PRO A 101 -2.39 0.71 9.17
CA PRO A 101 -2.05 1.69 8.13
C PRO A 101 -2.71 3.07 8.33
N THR A 102 -3.94 3.09 8.83
CA THR A 102 -4.70 4.31 9.13
C THR A 102 -5.79 4.00 10.16
N ALA A 103 -6.23 5.03 10.90
CA ALA A 103 -7.40 4.95 11.76
C ALA A 103 -8.71 5.23 11.01
N ASP A 104 -8.64 5.79 9.81
CA ASP A 104 -9.79 6.15 8.97
C ASP A 104 -9.97 5.15 7.80
N PRO A 105 -11.02 4.29 7.83
CA PRO A 105 -11.31 3.37 6.74
C PRO A 105 -11.65 4.05 5.41
N ALA A 106 -12.20 5.27 5.42
CA ALA A 106 -12.50 6.02 4.22
C ALA A 106 -11.20 6.46 3.52
N ALA A 107 -10.21 6.91 4.28
CA ALA A 107 -8.87 7.22 3.76
C ALA A 107 -8.25 6.00 3.08
N TYR A 108 -8.42 4.82 3.68
CA TYR A 108 -7.92 3.57 3.12
C TYR A 108 -8.60 3.18 1.81
N GLN A 109 -9.93 3.34 1.72
CA GLN A 109 -10.65 3.09 0.47
C GLN A 109 -10.15 3.98 -0.67
N LEU A 110 -9.93 5.28 -0.40
CA LEU A 110 -9.37 6.20 -1.39
C LEU A 110 -7.94 5.79 -1.78
N TYR A 111 -7.13 5.38 -0.82
CA TYR A 111 -5.81 4.83 -1.10
C TYR A 111 -5.87 3.61 -2.03
N LEU A 112 -6.75 2.65 -1.75
CA LEU A 112 -6.93 1.46 -2.59
C LEU A 112 -7.41 1.81 -4.01
N LYS A 113 -8.32 2.79 -4.15
CA LYS A 113 -8.71 3.33 -5.47
C LYS A 113 -7.51 3.93 -6.20
N GLY A 114 -6.69 4.71 -5.52
CA GLY A 114 -5.45 5.25 -6.08
C GLY A 114 -4.50 4.15 -6.57
N ARG A 115 -4.30 3.10 -5.75
CA ARG A 115 -3.46 1.92 -6.10
C ARG A 115 -4.00 1.17 -7.32
N PHE A 116 -5.32 1.04 -7.44
CA PHE A 116 -5.97 0.41 -8.60
C PHE A 116 -5.65 1.16 -9.90
N PHE A 117 -5.84 2.48 -9.92
CA PHE A 117 -5.55 3.30 -11.10
C PHE A 117 -4.04 3.36 -11.39
N TRP A 118 -3.19 3.46 -10.36
CA TRP A 118 -1.74 3.41 -10.55
C TRP A 118 -1.31 2.08 -11.21
N GLY A 119 -1.85 0.95 -10.75
CA GLY A 119 -1.53 -0.37 -11.32
C GLY A 119 -1.82 -0.49 -12.81
N ARG A 120 -2.72 0.33 -13.36
CA ARG A 120 -3.14 0.27 -14.78
C ARG A 120 -2.30 1.11 -15.74
N ARG A 121 -1.38 1.95 -15.25
CA ARG A 121 -0.34 2.72 -16.01
C ARG A 121 -0.68 3.18 -17.44
N SER A 122 -1.93 3.49 -17.76
CA SER A 122 -2.40 3.84 -19.10
C SER A 122 -3.26 5.10 -19.09
N GLY A 123 -3.10 5.96 -20.09
CA GLY A 123 -3.89 7.18 -20.29
C GLY A 123 -4.10 8.00 -19.01
N ASP A 124 -5.35 8.36 -18.75
CA ASP A 124 -5.75 9.20 -17.60
C ASP A 124 -5.72 8.49 -16.23
N ASN A 125 -5.25 7.24 -16.17
CA ASN A 125 -5.22 6.50 -14.90
C ASN A 125 -4.19 7.08 -13.91
N ILE A 126 -3.08 7.64 -14.40
CA ILE A 126 -2.08 8.26 -13.51
C ILE A 126 -2.62 9.53 -12.83
N PRO A 127 -3.22 10.51 -13.56
CA PRO A 127 -3.90 11.64 -12.93
C PRO A 127 -4.98 11.23 -11.94
N LYS A 128 -5.84 10.24 -12.28
CA LYS A 128 -6.87 9.72 -11.37
C LYS A 128 -6.26 9.14 -10.10
N ALA A 129 -5.20 8.35 -10.21
CA ALA A 129 -4.50 7.79 -9.06
C ALA A 129 -3.98 8.90 -8.13
N ILE A 130 -3.38 9.95 -8.69
CA ILE A 130 -2.90 11.12 -7.93
C ILE A 130 -4.06 11.80 -7.19
N GLY A 131 -5.20 11.99 -7.86
CA GLY A 131 -6.42 12.56 -7.24
C GLY A 131 -6.85 11.78 -6.01
N TYR A 132 -7.04 10.46 -6.15
CA TYR A 132 -7.44 9.61 -5.02
C TYR A 132 -6.43 9.59 -3.88
N PHE A 133 -5.12 9.60 -4.19
CA PHE A 133 -4.10 9.69 -3.12
C PHE A 133 -4.14 11.02 -2.38
N LYS A 134 -4.41 12.13 -3.08
CA LYS A 134 -4.55 13.44 -2.42
C LYS A 134 -5.75 13.48 -1.49
N GLU A 135 -6.90 12.97 -1.94
CA GLU A 135 -8.10 12.89 -1.11
C GLU A 135 -7.87 11.99 0.11
N ALA A 136 -7.25 10.81 -0.09
CA ALA A 136 -6.88 9.91 1.00
C ALA A 136 -6.05 10.61 2.07
N ILE A 137 -5.05 11.40 1.65
CA ILE A 137 -4.19 12.17 2.56
C ILE A 137 -4.97 13.27 3.27
N ALA A 138 -5.87 13.96 2.57
CA ALA A 138 -6.64 15.07 3.12
C ALA A 138 -7.58 14.63 4.25
N ILE A 139 -8.17 13.43 4.13
CA ILE A 139 -9.08 12.88 5.14
C ILE A 139 -8.37 12.02 6.17
N SER A 140 -7.24 11.39 5.82
CA SER A 140 -6.42 10.68 6.79
C SER A 140 -5.97 11.65 7.88
N SER A 141 -6.09 11.25 9.14
CA SER A 141 -5.58 12.01 10.28
C SER A 141 -4.03 11.99 10.29
N CYS A 142 -3.39 12.58 9.28
CA CYS A 142 -1.96 12.79 9.23
C CYS A 142 -1.66 14.24 9.63
N PRO A 143 -0.95 14.49 10.75
CA PRO A 143 -0.61 15.85 11.18
C PRO A 143 0.22 16.66 10.17
N LEU A 144 0.78 16.01 9.13
CA LEU A 144 1.69 16.63 8.17
C LEU A 144 0.98 17.38 7.03
N THR A 145 -0.33 17.29 6.88
CA THR A 145 -1.10 18.24 6.02
C THR A 145 -1.12 19.64 6.63
N ARG A 146 -0.76 19.77 7.92
CA ARG A 146 -0.59 21.03 8.64
C ARG A 146 0.87 21.51 8.68
N LEU A 147 1.77 20.90 7.90
CA LEU A 147 3.10 21.47 7.68
C LEU A 147 3.03 22.51 6.56
N PRO A 148 3.70 23.66 6.73
CA PRO A 148 3.70 24.71 5.73
C PRO A 148 4.24 24.16 4.41
N THR A 149 3.41 24.23 3.36
CA THR A 149 3.86 23.95 1.99
C THR A 149 4.99 24.92 1.62
N ARG A 150 5.82 24.53 0.63
CA ARG A 150 6.96 25.36 0.16
C ARG A 150 6.54 26.80 -0.18
N GLU A 151 5.30 27.01 -0.63
CA GLU A 151 4.65 28.33 -0.85
C GLU A 151 4.48 29.17 0.43
N MET A 152 4.22 28.56 1.58
CA MET A 152 4.12 29.28 2.85
C MET A 152 5.50 29.67 3.40
N LEU A 153 6.56 28.92 3.06
CA LEU A 153 7.95 29.22 3.45
C LEU A 153 8.57 30.34 2.61
N THR A 154 8.09 30.55 1.38
CA THR A 154 8.56 31.65 0.50
C THR A 154 8.01 33.02 0.87
N GLN A 155 7.08 33.11 1.82
CA GLN A 155 6.57 34.37 2.36
C GLN A 155 7.22 34.79 3.69
N LYS A 156 8.09 33.95 4.29
CA LYS A 156 8.77 34.27 5.56
C LYS A 156 10.16 34.89 5.33
N PRO A 157 10.62 35.79 6.24
CA PRO A 157 11.94 36.42 6.15
C PRO A 157 13.08 35.39 6.17
N LYS A 158 14.18 35.66 5.47
CA LYS A 158 15.30 34.71 5.22
C LYS A 158 15.85 34.05 6.50
N ARG A 159 15.85 34.75 7.63
CA ARG A 159 16.29 34.24 8.95
C ARG A 159 15.41 33.13 9.52
N LEU A 160 14.10 33.12 9.23
CA LEU A 160 13.20 32.04 9.64
C LEU A 160 13.33 30.80 8.74
N ARG A 161 13.64 30.99 7.45
CA ARG A 161 13.79 29.88 6.50
C ARG A 161 14.93 28.93 6.88
N SER A 162 16.07 29.47 7.34
CA SER A 162 17.22 28.64 7.74
C SER A 162 16.97 27.84 9.02
N LYS A 163 16.27 28.44 10.00
CA LYS A 163 15.86 27.74 11.23
C LYS A 163 14.82 26.66 10.95
N LEU A 164 13.81 26.96 10.15
CA LEU A 164 12.77 25.99 9.75
C LEU A 164 13.33 24.86 8.87
N TRP A 165 14.31 25.15 8.01
CA TRP A 165 15.01 24.14 7.20
C TRP A 165 15.82 23.16 8.07
N LYS A 166 16.57 23.65 9.06
CA LYS A 166 17.31 22.81 10.00
C LYS A 166 16.38 21.95 10.87
N LEU A 167 15.24 22.50 11.29
CA LEU A 167 14.21 21.77 12.03
C LEU A 167 13.55 20.68 11.17
N MET A 168 13.21 20.97 9.92
CA MET A 168 12.67 19.97 8.99
C MET A 168 13.68 18.85 8.73
N ILE A 169 14.96 19.15 8.46
CA ILE A 169 15.98 18.11 8.25
C ILE A 169 16.17 17.24 9.50
N ARG A 170 16.11 17.82 10.70
CA ARG A 170 16.21 17.07 11.96
C ARG A 170 14.99 16.15 12.17
N TRP A 171 13.80 16.58 11.71
CA TRP A 171 12.56 15.79 11.73
C TRP A 171 12.47 14.74 10.61
N LEU A 172 13.28 14.86 9.54
CA LEU A 172 13.32 13.94 8.41
C LEU A 172 14.15 12.66 8.65
N ARG A 173 14.78 12.48 9.82
CA ARG A 173 15.44 11.19 10.17
C ARG A 173 14.36 10.18 10.57
N PRO A 174 14.10 9.12 9.78
CA PRO A 174 13.00 8.22 10.06
C PRO A 174 13.43 7.20 11.13
N THR A 175 12.91 7.34 12.35
CA THR A 175 13.04 6.31 13.40
C THR A 175 11.81 5.41 13.51
N THR A 176 10.71 5.70 12.80
CA THR A 176 9.50 4.88 12.83
C THR A 176 8.95 4.52 11.43
N PRO A 177 8.31 3.35 11.25
CA PRO A 177 7.86 2.87 9.94
C PRO A 177 6.74 3.70 9.30
N SER A 178 5.86 4.31 10.10
CA SER A 178 4.78 5.18 9.60
C SER A 178 5.30 6.43 8.88
N LEU A 179 6.45 6.95 9.31
CA LEU A 179 7.12 8.10 8.68
C LEU A 179 7.82 7.74 7.36
N ARG A 180 8.21 6.48 7.16
CA ARG A 180 8.79 6.01 5.88
C ARG A 180 7.76 6.06 4.75
N PHE A 181 6.49 5.75 5.04
CA PHE A 181 5.40 5.85 4.08
C PHE A 181 5.15 7.30 3.63
N CYS A 182 5.21 8.26 4.56
CA CYS A 182 5.10 9.69 4.25
C CYS A 182 6.31 10.22 3.44
N PHE A 183 7.51 9.70 3.71
CA PHE A 183 8.73 10.13 3.00
C PHE A 183 8.73 9.71 1.52
N SER A 184 8.28 8.49 1.22
CA SER A 184 8.14 8.02 -0.16
C SER A 184 7.14 8.86 -0.97
N ILE A 185 6.10 9.39 -0.31
CA ILE A 185 5.09 10.27 -0.94
C ILE A 185 5.62 11.70 -1.11
N TRP A 186 6.44 12.21 -0.18
CA TRP A 186 7.08 13.52 -0.31
C TRP A 186 8.03 13.60 -1.52
N ILE A 187 8.82 12.54 -1.76
CA ILE A 187 9.64 12.43 -2.98
C ILE A 187 8.76 12.47 -4.25
N LEU A 188 7.62 11.78 -4.25
CA LEU A 188 6.69 11.77 -5.39
C LEU A 188 6.03 13.14 -5.63
N GLN A 189 5.69 13.88 -4.58
CA GLN A 189 5.19 15.26 -4.71
C GLN A 189 6.29 16.25 -5.15
N GLY A 190 7.55 16.02 -4.75
CA GLY A 190 8.71 16.80 -5.23
C GLY A 190 9.00 16.60 -6.71
N LEU A 191 8.87 15.37 -7.22
CA LEU A 191 9.08 15.03 -8.63
C LEU A 191 7.94 15.54 -9.53
N SER A 192 6.68 15.46 -9.09
CA SER A 192 5.53 15.96 -9.86
C SER A 192 5.58 17.47 -10.14
N LYS A 193 6.20 18.27 -9.27
CA LYS A 193 6.40 19.72 -9.50
C LYS A 193 7.65 20.05 -10.32
N SER A 194 8.57 19.11 -10.54
CA SER A 194 9.76 19.34 -11.37
C SER A 194 9.48 19.21 -12.88
N SER A 195 8.42 18.49 -13.27
CA SER A 195 8.05 18.30 -14.68
C SER A 195 7.31 19.50 -15.29
N SER A 196 6.78 20.42 -14.47
CA SER A 196 6.08 21.63 -14.94
C SER A 196 6.99 22.85 -15.13
N ALA A 197 8.31 22.72 -14.88
CA ALA A 197 9.27 23.82 -14.96
C ALA A 197 10.22 23.72 -16.17
N ARG A 198 9.88 22.91 -17.19
CA ARG A 198 10.66 22.78 -18.42
C ARG A 198 9.75 22.89 -19.65
N SER A 199 9.02 24.00 -19.71
CA SER A 199 8.31 24.48 -20.89
C SER A 199 8.08 25.98 -20.73
N LEU A 200 9.16 26.74 -20.81
CA LEU A 200 9.28 28.14 -21.23
C LEU A 200 10.75 28.40 -21.54
#